data_AF-A0A523QQG7-F1
#
_entry.id   AF-A0A523QQG7-F1
#
_cell.length_a   1.000
_cell.length_b   1.000
_cell.length_c   1.000
_cell.angle_alpha   90.00
_cell.angle_beta   90.00
_cell.angle_gamma   90.00
#
_symmetry.space_group_name_H-M   'P 1'
#
loop_
_entity.id
_entity.type
_entity.pdbx_description
1 polymer ?
#
loop_
_entity_poly.entity_id
_entity_poly.type
_entity_poly.pdbx_seq_one_letter_code
_entity_poly.pdbx_strand_id
1 'polypeptide(L)'
;MTGKERSFNIAHAGKWTLYFVLIGVIAGLGSIVFHYLCLLGAHYFMDCIAGYRPPSPGGENHLLLPTSTPFNRMMLLFLPALGGLVSGWLVYTYAPEAEGHGTDAAIDAYHRKGGFIRSRVPIIKTIASALTLTTGGSGGREGPIAQIGAGFGSFLATVLKLSDRERRIMMAAGIGAGVGSIFRAPLAGALFAAEVLYRDPEFDPAV
;
A
#
# COMPACT_ATOMS: atom_id res chain seq x y z
N MET A 1 33.73 -34.54 -10.96
CA MET A 1 32.30 -34.29 -10.66
C MET A 1 31.96 -32.94 -11.27
N THR A 2 31.16 -32.97 -12.33
CA THR A 2 31.00 -31.91 -13.34
C THR A 2 30.25 -30.69 -12.81
N GLY A 3 30.94 -29.54 -12.80
CA GLY A 3 30.34 -28.24 -12.57
C GLY A 3 29.33 -27.91 -13.67
N LYS A 4 28.06 -27.84 -13.30
CA LYS A 4 26.98 -27.45 -14.21
C LYS A 4 26.97 -25.92 -14.25
N GLU A 5 27.66 -25.35 -15.24
CA GLU A 5 27.60 -23.91 -15.49
C GLU A 5 26.13 -23.48 -15.66
N ARG A 6 25.66 -22.60 -14.77
CA ARG A 6 24.35 -21.95 -14.90
C ARG A 6 24.45 -21.02 -16.11
N SER A 7 24.01 -21.48 -17.28
CA SER A 7 23.80 -20.59 -18.42
C SER A 7 22.79 -19.53 -17.99
N PHE A 8 23.22 -18.28 -17.89
CA PHE A 8 22.34 -17.15 -17.59
C PHE A 8 21.28 -17.08 -18.69
N ASN A 9 20.05 -17.47 -18.37
CA ASN A 9 18.96 -17.48 -19.35
C ASN A 9 18.43 -16.05 -19.49
N ILE A 10 19.01 -15.30 -20.44
CA ILE A 10 18.69 -13.90 -20.75
C ILE A 10 17.17 -13.71 -20.97
N ALA A 11 16.50 -14.68 -21.60
CA ALA A 11 15.06 -14.63 -21.82
C ALA A 11 14.27 -14.70 -20.50
N HIS A 12 14.74 -15.49 -19.53
CA HIS A 12 14.13 -15.55 -18.20
C HIS A 12 14.34 -14.24 -17.44
N ALA A 13 15.56 -13.69 -17.48
CA ALA A 13 15.85 -12.40 -16.84
C ALA A 13 15.00 -11.26 -17.43
N GLY A 14 14.90 -11.16 -18.76
CA GLY A 14 14.08 -10.14 -19.43
C GLY A 14 12.60 -10.23 -19.07
N LYS A 15 12.05 -11.44 -18.95
CA LYS A 15 10.66 -11.66 -18.52
C LYS A 15 10.41 -11.13 -17.10
N TRP A 16 11.31 -11.41 -16.16
CA TRP A 16 11.20 -10.91 -14.79
C TRP A 16 11.33 -9.40 -14.71
N THR A 17 12.27 -8.82 -15.45
CA THR A 17 12.41 -7.35 -15.54
C THR A 17 11.10 -6.72 -16.03
N LEU A 18 10.47 -7.27 -17.07
CA LEU A 18 9.18 -6.78 -17.56
C LEU A 18 8.11 -6.83 -16.46
N TYR A 19 8.02 -7.94 -15.74
CA TYR A 19 7.05 -8.11 -14.66
C TYR A 19 7.25 -7.11 -13.51
N PHE A 20 8.50 -6.83 -13.12
CA PHE A 20 8.80 -5.84 -12.10
C PHE A 20 8.56 -4.40 -12.58
N VAL A 21 8.80 -4.10 -13.86
CA VAL A 21 8.42 -2.80 -14.43
C VAL A 21 6.90 -2.62 -14.39
N LEU A 22 6.14 -3.64 -14.80
CA LEU A 22 4.67 -3.61 -14.74
C LEU A 22 4.18 -3.42 -13.31
N ILE A 23 4.74 -4.14 -12.34
CA ILE A 23 4.36 -3.99 -10.92
C ILE A 23 4.68 -2.58 -10.41
N GLY A 24 5.85 -2.04 -10.79
CA GLY A 24 6.25 -0.68 -10.43
C GLY A 24 5.28 0.38 -10.96
N VAL A 25 4.86 0.25 -12.22
CA VAL A 25 3.88 1.16 -12.83
C VAL A 25 2.52 1.04 -12.14
N ILE A 26 2.00 -0.16 -11.95
CA ILE A 26 0.68 -0.37 -11.34
C ILE A 26 0.68 0.12 -9.89
N ALA A 27 1.67 -0.28 -9.08
CA ALA A 27 1.78 0.15 -7.69
C ALA A 27 2.01 1.65 -7.57
N GLY A 28 2.84 2.24 -8.44
CA GLY A 28 3.08 3.69 -8.49
C GLY A 28 1.81 4.49 -8.83
N LEU A 29 1.04 4.06 -9.84
CA LEU A 29 -0.26 4.66 -10.14
C LEU A 29 -1.24 4.50 -8.98
N GLY A 30 -1.24 3.35 -8.32
CA GLY A 30 -2.02 3.12 -7.10
C GLY A 30 -1.66 4.09 -5.97
N SER A 31 -0.37 4.31 -5.72
CA SER A 31 0.13 5.28 -4.75
C SER A 31 -0.27 6.70 -5.10
N ILE A 32 -0.20 7.08 -6.37
CA ILE A 32 -0.66 8.39 -6.84
C ILE A 32 -2.15 8.56 -6.54
N VAL A 33 -3.00 7.61 -6.94
CA VAL A 33 -4.43 7.67 -6.67
C VAL A 33 -4.71 7.76 -5.17
N PHE A 34 -4.06 6.94 -4.35
CA PHE A 34 -4.22 6.97 -2.89
C PHE A 34 -3.78 8.31 -2.28
N HIS A 35 -2.66 8.86 -2.75
CA HIS A 35 -2.16 10.16 -2.30
C HIS A 35 -3.13 11.29 -2.65
N TYR A 36 -3.64 11.33 -3.89
CA TYR A 36 -4.62 12.33 -4.31
C TYR A 36 -5.94 12.21 -3.54
N LEU A 37 -6.42 10.99 -3.27
CA LEU A 37 -7.59 10.77 -2.43
C LEU A 37 -7.36 11.31 -1.01
N CYS A 38 -6.16 11.13 -0.45
CA CYS A 38 -5.82 11.68 0.86
C CYS A 38 -5.80 13.22 0.84
N LEU A 39 -5.24 13.84 -0.20
CA LEU A 39 -5.20 15.31 -0.30
C LEU A 39 -6.59 15.90 -0.50
N LEU A 40 -7.41 15.30 -1.38
CA LEU A 40 -8.79 15.72 -1.60
C LEU A 40 -9.64 15.52 -0.34
N GLY A 41 -9.55 14.37 0.30
CA GLY A 41 -10.29 14.10 1.54
C GLY A 41 -9.87 15.06 2.65
N ALA A 42 -8.58 15.34 2.82
CA ALA A 42 -8.13 16.29 3.84
C ALA A 42 -8.69 17.70 3.58
N HIS A 43 -8.73 18.13 2.32
CA HIS A 43 -9.37 19.40 1.97
C HIS A 43 -10.87 19.39 2.27
N TYR A 44 -11.62 18.38 1.81
CA TYR A 44 -13.06 18.34 2.02
C TYR A 44 -13.45 18.14 3.50
N PHE A 45 -12.86 17.19 4.19
CA PHE A 45 -13.24 16.85 5.58
C PHE A 45 -12.60 17.78 6.60
N MET A 46 -11.29 18.02 6.52
CA MET A 46 -10.62 18.84 7.54
C MET A 46 -10.75 20.33 7.25
N ASP A 47 -10.52 20.79 6.02
CA ASP A 47 -10.56 22.23 5.70
C ASP A 47 -11.99 22.74 5.47
N CYS A 48 -12.76 22.18 4.52
CA CYS A 48 -14.10 22.70 4.21
C CYS A 48 -15.11 22.44 5.34
N ILE A 49 -15.09 21.26 5.95
CA ILE A 49 -16.07 20.86 6.96
C ILE A 49 -15.63 21.31 8.37
N ALA A 50 -14.41 20.98 8.81
CA ALA A 50 -13.94 21.33 10.15
C ALA A 50 -13.25 22.70 10.27
N GLY A 51 -12.88 23.36 9.16
CA GLY A 51 -12.07 24.58 9.19
C GLY A 51 -10.66 24.36 9.77
N TYR A 52 -10.20 23.11 9.83
CA TYR A 52 -8.91 22.68 10.37
C TYR A 52 -7.93 22.40 9.25
N ARG A 53 -6.75 23.04 9.31
CA ARG A 53 -5.72 22.96 8.27
C ARG A 53 -4.49 22.29 8.86
N PRO A 54 -4.38 20.95 8.79
CA PRO A 54 -3.20 20.28 9.26
C PRO A 54 -1.98 20.72 8.43
N PRO A 55 -0.80 20.91 9.06
CA PRO A 55 0.41 21.22 8.31
C PRO A 55 0.72 20.06 7.34
N SER A 56 0.98 20.39 6.08
CA SER A 56 1.41 19.37 5.11
C SER A 56 2.81 18.86 5.47
N PRO A 57 3.10 17.57 5.22
CA PRO A 57 4.46 17.05 5.28
C PRO A 57 5.41 17.87 4.40
N GLY A 58 6.66 18.00 4.81
CA GLY A 58 7.66 18.75 4.06
C GLY A 58 7.81 18.25 2.61
N GLY A 59 7.74 19.16 1.64
CA GLY A 59 7.82 18.82 0.21
C GLY A 59 6.51 18.36 -0.44
N GLU A 60 5.39 18.35 0.30
CA GLU A 60 4.03 18.20 -0.24
C GLU A 60 3.33 19.56 -0.30
N ASN A 61 2.72 19.88 -1.46
CA ASN A 61 1.91 21.08 -1.62
C ASN A 61 0.43 20.75 -1.46
N HIS A 62 -0.35 21.70 -0.97
CA HIS A 62 -1.81 21.59 -1.00
C HIS A 62 -2.28 21.65 -2.46
N LEU A 63 -3.16 20.73 -2.85
CA LEU A 63 -3.74 20.71 -4.21
C LEU A 63 -4.69 21.88 -4.44
N LEU A 64 -5.42 22.25 -3.39
CA LEU A 64 -6.47 23.26 -3.42
C LEU A 64 -6.12 24.37 -2.43
N LEU A 65 -6.56 25.59 -2.76
CA LEU A 65 -6.34 26.74 -1.89
C LEU A 65 -7.10 26.54 -0.57
N PRO A 66 -6.50 26.93 0.56
CA PRO A 66 -7.18 26.85 1.85
C PRO A 66 -8.48 27.66 1.84
N THR A 67 -9.53 27.06 2.39
CA THR A 67 -10.83 27.73 2.54
C THR A 67 -10.75 28.77 3.66
N SER A 68 -11.65 29.76 3.69
CA SER A 68 -11.81 30.73 4.80
C SER A 68 -12.81 30.28 5.87
N THR A 69 -13.10 28.98 5.94
CA THR A 69 -14.03 28.38 6.92
C THR A 69 -13.54 28.60 8.35
N PRO A 70 -14.42 29.03 9.27
CA PRO A 70 -14.05 29.18 10.67
C PRO A 70 -13.81 27.81 11.29
N PHE A 71 -12.81 27.74 12.15
CA PHE A 71 -12.43 26.49 12.80
C PHE A 71 -13.51 26.00 13.77
N ASN A 72 -14.01 24.78 13.56
CA ASN A 72 -15.02 24.14 14.39
C ASN A 72 -14.46 22.91 15.11
N ARG A 73 -14.24 23.06 16.42
CA ARG A 73 -13.69 22.02 17.29
C ARG A 73 -14.58 20.79 17.41
N MET A 74 -15.90 20.93 17.31
CA MET A 74 -16.83 19.81 17.42
C MET A 74 -16.71 18.86 16.23
N MET A 75 -16.39 19.40 15.05
CA MET A 75 -16.21 18.58 13.84
C MET A 75 -14.99 17.68 13.94
N LEU A 76 -13.93 18.08 14.66
CA LEU A 76 -12.79 17.22 14.94
C LEU A 76 -13.13 16.01 15.82
N LEU A 77 -14.22 16.07 16.59
CA LEU A 77 -14.70 14.93 17.37
C LEU A 77 -15.56 13.99 16.53
N PHE A 78 -16.49 14.53 15.74
CA PHE A 78 -17.46 13.72 14.99
C PHE A 78 -16.92 13.16 13.68
N LEU A 79 -16.01 13.86 12.99
CA LEU A 79 -15.47 13.39 11.72
C LEU A 79 -14.72 12.05 11.85
N PRO A 80 -13.78 11.86 12.79
CA PRO A 80 -13.09 10.58 12.92
C PRO A 80 -14.06 9.44 13.26
N ALA A 81 -15.09 9.71 14.07
CA ALA A 81 -16.11 8.72 14.42
C ALA A 81 -16.92 8.28 13.19
N LEU A 82 -17.39 9.23 12.38
CA LEU A 82 -18.11 8.94 11.14
C LEU A 82 -17.21 8.27 10.09
N GLY A 83 -15.99 8.76 9.91
CA GLY A 83 -15.03 8.16 8.99
C GLY A 83 -14.66 6.73 9.37
N GLY A 84 -14.45 6.46 10.66
CA GLY A 84 -14.23 5.12 11.18
C GLY A 84 -15.44 4.21 10.99
N LEU A 85 -16.66 4.71 11.21
CA LEU A 85 -17.89 3.94 11.01
C LEU A 85 -18.10 3.58 9.53
N VAL A 86 -17.94 4.53 8.62
CA VAL A 86 -18.09 4.29 7.17
C VAL A 86 -16.98 3.38 6.65
N SER A 87 -15.74 3.62 7.08
CA SER A 87 -14.58 2.77 6.75
C SER A 87 -14.77 1.34 7.24
N GLY A 88 -15.19 1.16 8.50
CA GLY A 88 -15.52 -0.14 9.08
C GLY A 88 -16.63 -0.83 8.30
N TRP A 89 -17.74 -0.15 8.04
CA TRP A 89 -18.84 -0.71 7.24
C TRP A 89 -18.37 -1.16 5.85
N LEU A 90 -17.54 -0.36 5.16
CA LEU A 90 -16.99 -0.71 3.86
C LEU A 90 -16.10 -1.96 3.93
N VAL A 91 -15.18 -2.02 4.91
CA VAL A 91 -14.25 -3.15 5.08
C VAL A 91 -15.00 -4.42 5.45
N TYR A 92 -15.83 -4.40 6.50
CA TYR A 92 -16.56 -5.58 6.96
C TYR A 92 -17.59 -6.11 5.95
N THR A 93 -18.14 -5.24 5.10
CA THR A 93 -19.10 -5.66 4.06
C THR A 93 -18.41 -6.23 2.82
N TYR A 94 -17.35 -5.57 2.33
CA TYR A 94 -16.81 -5.87 0.99
C TYR A 94 -15.46 -6.57 1.00
N ALA A 95 -14.60 -6.35 2.00
CA ALA A 95 -13.29 -7.00 2.07
C ALA A 95 -12.80 -7.07 3.52
N PRO A 96 -13.29 -8.04 4.32
CA PRO A 96 -12.82 -8.23 5.71
C PRO A 96 -11.31 -8.43 5.80
N GLU A 97 -10.67 -8.92 4.73
CA GLU A 97 -9.21 -9.06 4.67
C GLU A 97 -8.45 -7.72 4.63
N ALA A 98 -9.16 -6.61 4.41
CA ALA A 98 -8.62 -5.25 4.42
C ALA A 98 -8.63 -4.59 5.82
N GLU A 99 -8.97 -5.34 6.88
CA GLU A 99 -8.97 -4.85 8.26
C GLU A 99 -7.56 -4.43 8.74
N GLY A 100 -7.52 -3.64 9.81
CA GLY A 100 -6.31 -3.31 10.56
C GLY A 100 -5.35 -2.42 9.78
N HIS A 101 -4.06 -2.48 10.15
CA HIS A 101 -3.05 -1.61 9.55
C HIS A 101 -2.76 -1.96 8.08
N GLY A 102 -2.90 -3.23 7.72
CA GLY A 102 -2.70 -3.76 6.36
C GLY A 102 -1.38 -4.51 6.16
N THR A 103 -0.33 -4.17 6.92
CA THR A 103 0.94 -4.91 6.95
C THR A 103 0.73 -6.36 7.38
N ASP A 104 -0.01 -6.59 8.46
CA ASP A 104 -0.25 -7.93 8.99
C ASP A 104 -0.97 -8.83 7.99
N ALA A 105 -1.94 -8.28 7.27
CA ALA A 105 -2.67 -9.00 6.22
C ALA A 105 -1.75 -9.33 5.03
N ALA A 106 -0.79 -8.45 4.70
CA ALA A 106 0.22 -8.73 3.70
C ALA A 106 1.18 -9.84 4.18
N ILE A 107 1.68 -9.75 5.41
CA ILE A 107 2.56 -10.77 6.01
C ILE A 107 1.86 -12.14 6.04
N ASP A 108 0.59 -12.19 6.47
CA ASP A 108 -0.21 -13.41 6.49
C ASP A 108 -0.43 -13.97 5.09
N ALA A 109 -0.73 -13.11 4.11
CA ALA A 109 -0.88 -13.54 2.72
C ALA A 109 0.43 -14.14 2.16
N TYR A 110 1.56 -13.52 2.47
CA TYR A 110 2.88 -14.00 2.06
C TYR A 110 3.23 -15.36 2.68
N HIS A 111 3.01 -15.54 3.99
CA HIS A 111 3.45 -16.75 4.68
C HIS A 111 2.46 -17.90 4.61
N ARG A 112 1.15 -17.62 4.65
CA ARG A 112 0.11 -18.64 4.88
C ARG A 112 -0.82 -18.86 3.69
N LYS A 113 -0.89 -17.91 2.75
CA LYS A 113 -1.84 -17.96 1.60
C LYS A 113 -1.15 -18.06 0.24
N GLY A 114 0.13 -18.45 0.20
CA GLY A 114 0.90 -18.57 -1.04
C GLY A 114 1.04 -17.25 -1.81
N GLY A 115 0.99 -16.11 -1.11
CA GLY A 115 1.00 -14.77 -1.70
C GLY A 115 -0.33 -14.35 -2.32
N PHE A 116 -1.43 -15.06 -2.09
CA PHE A 116 -2.74 -14.74 -2.67
C PHE A 116 -3.45 -13.62 -1.89
N ILE A 117 -3.85 -12.57 -2.61
CA ILE A 117 -4.70 -11.49 -2.12
C ILE A 117 -5.83 -11.29 -3.15
N ARG A 118 -7.06 -11.18 -2.65
CA ARG A 118 -8.24 -10.97 -3.51
C ARG A 118 -8.15 -9.60 -4.20
N SER A 119 -8.47 -9.55 -5.49
CA SER A 119 -8.31 -8.34 -6.33
C SER A 119 -9.09 -7.11 -5.86
N ARG A 120 -10.14 -7.31 -5.05
CA ARG A 120 -10.93 -6.22 -4.45
C ARG A 120 -10.26 -5.58 -3.23
N VAL A 121 -9.34 -6.27 -2.57
CA VAL A 121 -8.71 -5.81 -1.31
C VAL A 121 -7.93 -4.51 -1.51
N PRO A 122 -7.07 -4.34 -2.54
CA PRO A 122 -6.39 -3.07 -2.79
C PRO A 122 -7.36 -1.90 -2.93
N ILE A 123 -8.42 -2.08 -3.70
CA ILE A 123 -9.41 -1.02 -3.98
C ILE A 123 -10.14 -0.63 -2.70
N ILE A 124 -10.66 -1.60 -1.95
CA ILE A 124 -11.37 -1.34 -0.69
C ILE A 124 -10.43 -0.72 0.33
N LYS A 125 -9.18 -1.21 0.44
CA LYS A 125 -8.19 -0.65 1.36
C LYS A 125 -7.86 0.80 1.02
N THR A 126 -7.67 1.13 -0.26
CA THR A 126 -7.44 2.51 -0.72
C THR A 126 -8.55 3.44 -0.23
N ILE A 127 -9.81 3.07 -0.46
CA ILE A 127 -10.97 3.92 -0.11
C ILE A 127 -11.12 4.00 1.42
N ALA A 128 -11.11 2.87 2.12
CA ALA A 128 -11.29 2.80 3.57
C ALA A 128 -10.19 3.57 4.32
N SER A 129 -8.94 3.39 3.92
CA SER A 129 -7.81 4.09 4.53
C SER A 129 -7.80 5.57 4.20
N ALA A 130 -8.16 5.97 2.98
CA ALA A 130 -8.28 7.39 2.63
C ALA A 130 -9.35 8.07 3.49
N LEU A 131 -10.54 7.46 3.63
CA LEU A 131 -11.59 7.96 4.51
C LEU A 131 -11.10 8.10 5.95
N THR A 132 -10.55 7.02 6.51
CA THR A 132 -10.10 7.01 7.92
C THR A 132 -9.06 8.10 8.19
N LEU A 133 -8.03 8.20 7.35
CA LEU A 133 -6.95 9.17 7.52
C LEU A 133 -7.44 10.61 7.34
N THR A 134 -8.29 10.86 6.34
CA THR A 134 -8.71 12.21 5.99
C THR A 134 -9.81 12.78 6.87
N THR A 135 -10.57 11.93 7.56
CA THR A 135 -11.50 12.38 8.60
C THR A 135 -10.83 12.63 9.95
N GLY A 136 -9.50 12.49 10.05
CA GLY A 136 -8.74 12.69 11.29
C GLY A 136 -8.56 11.44 12.15
N GLY A 137 -8.73 10.25 11.58
CA GLY A 137 -8.36 9.00 12.24
C GLY A 137 -6.85 8.86 12.41
N SER A 138 -6.43 8.27 13.53
CA SER A 138 -5.00 8.02 13.79
C SER A 138 -4.47 6.91 12.88
N GLY A 139 -3.37 7.19 12.17
CA GLY A 139 -2.71 6.22 11.32
C GLY A 139 -1.75 6.85 10.32
N GLY A 140 -0.95 6.01 9.68
CA GLY A 140 -0.05 6.38 8.60
C GLY A 140 -0.49 5.82 7.24
N ARG A 141 0.10 6.36 6.18
CA ARG A 141 -0.07 5.86 4.79
C ARG A 141 0.68 4.55 4.54
N GLU A 142 1.62 4.18 5.42
CA GLU A 142 2.55 3.05 5.29
C GLU A 142 1.83 1.69 5.18
N GLY A 143 1.05 1.32 6.20
CA GLY A 143 0.35 0.03 6.21
C GLY A 143 -0.66 -0.13 5.07
N PRO A 144 -1.52 0.86 4.79
CA PRO A 144 -2.39 0.82 3.62
C PRO A 144 -1.63 0.64 2.32
N ILE A 145 -0.56 1.41 2.07
CA ILE A 145 0.14 1.30 0.78
C ILE A 145 0.89 -0.03 0.64
N ALA A 146 1.41 -0.58 1.73
CA ALA A 146 2.03 -1.91 1.71
C ALA A 146 1.01 -2.96 1.27
N GLN A 147 -0.21 -2.96 1.84
CA GLN A 147 -1.26 -3.90 1.46
C GLN A 147 -1.79 -3.68 0.03
N ILE A 148 -1.95 -2.43 -0.39
CA ILE A 148 -2.38 -2.06 -1.75
C ILE A 148 -1.33 -2.55 -2.77
N GLY A 149 -0.06 -2.25 -2.54
CA GLY A 149 1.06 -2.69 -3.38
C GLY A 149 1.19 -4.22 -3.43
N ALA A 150 1.10 -4.87 -2.27
CA ALA A 150 1.05 -6.32 -2.17
C ALA A 150 -0.07 -6.93 -3.01
N GLY A 151 -1.27 -6.37 -2.94
CA GLY A 151 -2.42 -6.90 -3.65
C GLY A 151 -2.35 -6.66 -5.16
N PHE A 152 -1.75 -5.56 -5.64
CA PHE A 152 -1.42 -5.42 -7.07
C PHE A 152 -0.38 -6.45 -7.51
N GLY A 153 0.64 -6.68 -6.68
CA GLY A 153 1.62 -7.78 -6.79
C GLY A 153 0.96 -9.14 -7.03
N SER A 154 0.10 -9.50 -6.08
CA SER A 154 -0.65 -10.75 -6.10
C SER A 154 -1.60 -10.85 -7.28
N PHE A 155 -2.30 -9.75 -7.62
CA PHE A 155 -3.23 -9.71 -8.74
C PHE A 155 -2.53 -9.99 -10.07
N LEU A 156 -1.44 -9.27 -10.36
CA LEU A 156 -0.71 -9.45 -11.61
C LEU A 156 -0.15 -10.88 -11.71
N ALA A 157 0.43 -11.40 -10.63
CA ALA A 157 0.93 -12.77 -10.58
C ALA A 157 -0.18 -13.82 -10.78
N THR A 158 -1.38 -13.57 -10.24
CA THR A 158 -2.54 -14.46 -10.41
C THR A 158 -3.03 -14.44 -11.86
N VAL A 159 -3.12 -13.27 -12.49
CA VAL A 159 -3.49 -13.12 -13.92
C VAL A 159 -2.48 -13.83 -14.82
N LEU A 160 -1.19 -13.73 -14.49
CA LEU A 160 -0.09 -14.38 -15.21
C LEU A 160 0.06 -15.87 -14.87
N LYS A 161 -0.80 -16.42 -14.00
CA LYS A 161 -0.79 -17.83 -13.54
C LYS A 161 0.57 -18.28 -13.00
N LEU A 162 1.23 -17.41 -12.26
CA LEU A 162 2.53 -17.70 -11.64
C LEU A 162 2.37 -18.64 -10.44
N SER A 163 3.44 -19.38 -10.13
CA SER A 163 3.50 -20.25 -8.95
C SER A 163 3.43 -19.46 -7.64
N ASP A 164 3.14 -20.12 -6.53
CA ASP A 164 3.07 -19.49 -5.20
C ASP A 164 4.38 -18.80 -4.79
N ARG A 165 5.52 -19.37 -5.20
CA ARG A 165 6.83 -18.75 -4.96
C ARG A 165 6.97 -17.46 -5.76
N GLU A 166 6.62 -17.48 -7.04
CA GLU A 166 6.73 -16.32 -7.92
C GLU A 166 5.74 -15.22 -7.52
N ARG A 167 4.53 -15.60 -7.11
CA ARG A 167 3.51 -14.69 -6.59
C ARG A 167 3.98 -13.95 -5.34
N ARG A 168 4.66 -14.64 -4.42
CA ARG A 168 5.28 -14.04 -3.25
C ARG A 168 6.35 -13.02 -3.62
N ILE A 169 7.19 -13.32 -4.61
CA ILE A 169 8.18 -12.37 -5.14
C ILE A 169 7.49 -11.13 -5.75
N MET A 170 6.44 -11.32 -6.55
CA MET A 170 5.68 -10.22 -7.14
C MET A 170 4.97 -9.36 -6.08
N MET A 171 4.48 -9.98 -5.02
CA MET A 171 3.89 -9.31 -3.87
C MET A 171 4.91 -8.45 -3.12
N ALA A 172 6.10 -9.00 -2.82
CA ALA A 172 7.19 -8.25 -2.19
C ALA A 172 7.63 -7.06 -3.05
N ALA A 173 7.81 -7.26 -4.35
CA ALA A 173 8.12 -6.19 -5.29
C ALA A 173 7.01 -5.11 -5.32
N GLY A 174 5.74 -5.51 -5.24
CA GLY A 174 4.60 -4.60 -5.15
C GLY A 174 4.60 -3.76 -3.87
N ILE A 175 4.91 -4.36 -2.71
CA ILE A 175 5.09 -3.63 -1.44
C ILE A 175 6.19 -2.59 -1.60
N GLY A 176 7.35 -2.99 -2.10
CA GLY A 176 8.50 -2.10 -2.25
C GLY A 176 8.22 -0.93 -3.20
N ALA A 177 7.55 -1.21 -4.32
CA ALA A 177 7.12 -0.19 -5.26
C ALA A 177 6.08 0.76 -4.65
N GLY A 178 5.09 0.25 -3.93
CA GLY A 178 4.05 1.07 -3.28
C GLY A 178 4.62 1.99 -2.20
N VAL A 179 5.37 1.40 -1.25
CA VAL A 179 6.02 2.15 -0.16
C VAL A 179 7.05 3.13 -0.72
N GLY A 180 7.92 2.68 -1.62
CA GLY A 180 8.96 3.51 -2.22
C GLY A 180 8.38 4.71 -2.99
N SER A 181 7.26 4.52 -3.68
CA SER A 181 6.59 5.61 -4.41
C SER A 181 5.85 6.59 -3.49
N ILE A 182 5.12 6.12 -2.47
CA ILE A 182 4.37 7.03 -1.58
C ILE A 182 5.32 7.91 -0.74
N PHE A 183 6.45 7.36 -0.29
CA PHE A 183 7.42 8.08 0.54
C PHE A 183 8.52 8.77 -0.28
N ARG A 184 8.47 8.67 -1.62
CA ARG A 184 9.51 9.18 -2.53
C ARG A 184 10.91 8.67 -2.17
N ALA A 185 10.99 7.44 -1.69
CA ALA A 185 12.19 6.82 -1.14
C ALA A 185 12.31 5.37 -1.66
N PRO A 186 12.73 5.16 -2.91
CA PRO A 186 12.71 3.85 -3.55
C PRO A 186 13.59 2.81 -2.83
N LEU A 187 14.78 3.22 -2.36
CA LEU A 187 15.68 2.34 -1.61
C LEU A 187 15.07 1.93 -0.26
N ALA A 188 14.44 2.86 0.45
CA ALA A 188 13.75 2.57 1.72
C ALA A 188 12.56 1.63 1.49
N GLY A 189 11.78 1.84 0.42
CA GLY A 189 10.70 0.93 0.06
C GLY A 189 11.19 -0.49 -0.24
N ALA A 190 12.30 -0.63 -0.97
CA ALA A 190 12.90 -1.93 -1.26
C ALA A 190 13.40 -2.65 0.01
N LEU A 191 14.10 -1.93 0.90
CA LEU A 191 14.55 -2.47 2.19
C LEU A 191 13.37 -2.86 3.09
N PHE A 192 12.36 -1.98 3.19
CA PHE A 192 11.14 -2.27 3.93
C PHE A 192 10.45 -3.53 3.42
N ALA A 193 10.31 -3.70 2.10
CA ALA A 193 9.67 -4.87 1.53
C ALA A 193 10.44 -6.17 1.77
N ALA A 194 11.77 -6.10 1.87
CA ALA A 194 12.57 -7.20 2.35
C ALA A 194 12.22 -7.45 3.83
N GLU A 195 12.56 -6.53 4.72
CA GLU A 195 12.49 -6.74 6.17
C GLU A 195 11.09 -7.07 6.71
N VAL A 196 10.05 -6.38 6.24
CA VAL A 196 8.68 -6.53 6.76
C VAL A 196 8.09 -7.93 6.52
N LEU A 197 8.58 -8.63 5.48
CA LEU A 197 8.11 -9.96 5.11
C LEU A 197 8.98 -11.08 5.66
N TYR A 198 10.16 -10.79 6.23
CA TYR A 198 11.01 -11.80 6.82
C TYR A 198 10.66 -11.99 8.31
N ARG A 199 10.46 -13.26 8.68
CA ARG A 199 10.17 -13.67 10.06
C ARG A 199 11.45 -13.78 10.91
N ASP A 200 12.60 -13.99 10.27
CA ASP A 200 13.93 -14.01 10.87
C ASP A 200 14.89 -13.25 9.94
N PRO A 201 15.83 -12.44 10.47
CA PRO A 201 16.92 -11.91 9.65
C PRO A 201 17.81 -13.09 9.24
N GLU A 202 17.62 -13.61 8.02
CA GLU A 202 18.53 -14.56 7.38
C GLU A 202 19.86 -13.86 7.02
N PHE A 203 20.61 -13.47 8.05
CA PHE A 203 22.06 -13.41 8.02
C PHE A 203 22.57 -14.78 8.52
N ASP A 204 22.26 -15.85 7.79
CA ASP A 204 22.95 -17.13 8.00
C ASP A 204 23.94 -17.35 6.84
N PRO A 205 25.25 -17.11 7.05
CA PRO A 205 26.27 -17.43 6.06
C PRO A 205 26.58 -18.93 5.94
N ALA A 206 25.77 -19.84 6.49
CA ALA A 206 26.03 -21.28 6.48
C ALA A 206 24.96 -22.11 5.72
N VAL A 207 24.87 -21.94 4.39
CA VAL A 207 24.54 -23.04 3.44
C VAL A 207 25.34 -22.85 2.15
#